data_AF-A0A552U7A0-F1
#
_entry.id   AF-A0A552U7A0-F1
#
_cell.length_a   1.000
_cell.length_b   1.000
_cell.length_c   1.000
_cell.angle_alpha   90.00
_cell.angle_beta   90.00
_cell.angle_gamma   90.00
#
_symmetry.space_group_name_H-M   'P 1'
#
loop_
_entity.id
_entity.type
_entity.pdbx_description
1 polymer ?
#
loop_
_entity_poly.entity_id
_entity_poly.type
_entity_poly.pdbx_seq_one_letter_code
_entity_poly.pdbx_strand_id
1 'polypeptide(L)'
;MSEAATLTSLWRAMAPRVAEPVAPPDVGAIAAAADAAGEARGRAEERAAIEPLRAALTAAESALVAATAIDAEALQPLFADLVTRVARAVVEAELRTSPEAIERLVAAALASIEVDGAPVLHLSAADAALLETQLAVVIDPTLAPGDIRVETPRHVVAASLTARLGEIVGSL
;
A
#
# COMPACT_ATOMS: atom_id res chain seq x y z
N MET A 1 -14.01 92.90 47.10
CA MET A 1 -13.99 91.70 47.96
C MET A 1 -13.28 90.52 47.27
N SER A 2 -12.11 90.72 46.66
CA SER A 2 -11.45 89.69 45.82
C SER A 2 -10.03 89.30 46.26
N GLU A 3 -9.47 89.95 47.29
CA GLU A 3 -8.05 89.78 47.66
C GLU A 3 -7.84 88.76 48.78
N ALA A 4 -8.78 88.67 49.72
CA ALA A 4 -8.73 87.69 50.81
C ALA A 4 -8.90 86.24 50.31
N ALA A 5 -9.64 86.04 49.21
CA ALA A 5 -9.82 84.72 48.61
C ALA A 5 -8.52 84.20 47.97
N THR A 6 -7.74 85.09 47.37
CA THR A 6 -6.47 84.77 46.68
C THR A 6 -5.36 84.41 47.67
N LEU A 7 -5.27 85.13 48.79
CA LEU A 7 -4.29 84.80 49.84
C LEU A 7 -4.61 83.46 50.52
N THR A 8 -5.90 83.17 50.73
CA THR A 8 -6.34 81.89 51.30
C THR A 8 -6.03 80.71 50.37
N SER A 9 -6.19 80.88 49.05
CA SER A 9 -5.83 79.83 48.08
C SER A 9 -4.33 79.61 47.98
N LEU A 10 -3.53 80.68 48.09
CA LEU A 10 -2.07 80.58 48.05
C LEU A 10 -1.52 79.86 49.27
N TRP A 11 -2.04 80.16 50.47
CA TRP A 11 -1.60 79.53 51.71
C TRP A 11 -1.93 78.03 51.75
N ARG A 12 -3.09 77.64 51.22
CA ARG A 12 -3.50 76.23 51.11
C ARG A 12 -2.66 75.44 50.10
N ALA A 13 -2.17 76.10 49.05
CA ALA A 13 -1.26 75.50 48.08
C ALA A 13 0.18 75.34 48.63
N MET A 14 0.56 76.17 49.59
CA MET A 14 1.86 76.11 50.27
C MET A 14 1.89 75.22 51.52
N ALA A 15 0.74 74.71 51.96
CA ALA A 15 0.70 73.77 53.08
C ALA A 15 1.40 72.45 52.68
N PRO A 16 2.37 71.94 53.46
CA PRO A 16 3.06 70.71 53.15
C PRO A 16 2.05 69.56 53.12
N ARG A 17 1.96 68.87 51.97
CA ARG A 17 1.13 67.67 51.84
C ARG A 17 1.74 66.59 52.71
N VAL A 18 1.10 66.28 53.83
CA VAL A 18 1.40 65.07 54.60
C VAL A 18 1.01 63.90 53.72
N ALA A 19 2.00 63.15 53.23
CA ALA A 19 1.73 61.93 52.46
C ALA A 19 0.98 60.96 53.37
N GLU A 20 -0.18 60.48 52.92
CA GLU A 20 -0.92 59.44 53.64
C GLU A 20 -0.04 58.18 53.75
N PRO A 21 -0.03 57.51 54.92
CA PRO A 21 0.73 56.28 55.08
C PRO A 21 0.16 55.22 54.13
N VAL A 22 0.99 54.77 53.19
CA VAL A 22 0.65 53.66 52.28
C VAL A 22 0.44 52.41 53.12
N ALA A 23 -0.73 51.76 52.97
CA ALA A 23 -1.01 50.51 53.63
C ALA A 23 0.07 49.47 53.26
N PRO A 24 0.58 48.69 54.24
CA PRO A 24 1.59 47.69 53.95
C PRO A 24 1.03 46.66 52.96
N PRO A 25 1.86 46.15 52.04
CA PRO A 25 1.42 45.15 51.07
C PRO A 25 0.91 43.89 51.78
N ASP A 26 -0.17 43.31 51.26
CA ASP A 26 -0.71 42.03 51.73
C ASP A 26 0.20 40.89 51.25
N VAL A 27 1.12 40.49 52.14
CA VAL A 27 2.10 39.43 51.89
C VAL A 27 1.41 38.09 51.60
N GLY A 28 0.23 37.83 52.17
CA GLY A 28 -0.52 36.60 51.95
C GLY A 28 -1.10 36.52 50.53
N ALA A 29 -1.66 37.63 50.05
CA ALA A 29 -2.14 37.72 48.67
C ALA A 29 -1.00 37.60 47.65
N ILE A 30 0.17 38.18 47.95
CA ILE A 30 1.37 38.07 47.11
C ILE A 30 1.88 36.62 47.07
N ALA A 31 1.92 35.93 48.21
CA ALA A 31 2.34 34.53 48.28
C ALA A 31 1.39 33.61 47.48
N ALA A 32 0.08 33.73 47.68
CA ALA A 32 -0.91 32.93 46.95
C ALA A 32 -0.85 33.16 45.42
N ALA A 33 -0.62 34.40 44.99
CA ALA A 33 -0.43 34.73 43.58
C ALA A 33 0.87 34.13 43.01
N ALA A 34 1.96 34.13 43.80
CA ALA A 34 3.23 33.53 43.42
C ALA A 34 3.12 32.00 43.30
N ASP A 35 2.44 31.34 44.24
CA ASP A 35 2.20 29.89 44.21
C ASP A 35 1.39 29.49 42.97
N ALA A 36 0.27 30.18 42.71
CA ALA A 36 -0.57 29.92 41.54
C ALA A 36 0.19 30.14 40.22
N ALA A 37 1.02 31.19 40.14
CA ALA A 37 1.89 31.45 38.99
C ALA A 37 2.96 30.35 38.82
N GLY A 38 3.54 29.88 39.94
CA GLY A 38 4.50 28.78 39.97
C GLY A 38 3.89 27.47 39.46
N GLU A 39 2.71 27.10 39.94
CA GLU A 39 1.99 25.91 39.48
C GLU A 39 1.59 25.98 38.00
N ALA A 40 1.13 27.14 37.53
CA ALA A 40 0.79 27.35 36.14
C ALA A 40 2.02 27.22 35.23
N ARG A 41 3.15 27.81 35.66
CA ARG A 41 4.42 27.72 34.96
C ARG A 41 4.97 26.29 34.94
N GLY A 42 4.97 25.60 36.08
CA GLY A 42 5.41 24.21 36.17
C GLY A 42 4.62 23.28 35.25
N ARG A 43 3.29 23.41 35.21
CA ARG A 43 2.45 22.65 34.26
C ARG A 43 2.67 23.02 32.80
N ALA A 44 3.05 24.26 32.50
CA ALA A 44 3.39 24.68 31.15
C ALA A 44 4.74 24.10 30.71
N GLU A 45 5.74 24.14 31.59
CA GLU A 45 7.08 23.56 31.36
C GLU A 45 7.01 22.04 31.22
N GLU A 46 6.24 21.36 32.07
CA GLU A 46 6.00 19.91 31.98
C GLU A 46 5.34 19.54 30.64
N ARG A 47 4.27 20.26 30.24
CA ARG A 47 3.62 20.04 28.95
C ARG A 47 4.57 20.30 27.77
N ALA A 48 5.34 21.38 27.84
CA ALA A 48 6.32 21.70 26.81
C ALA A 48 7.42 20.63 26.69
N ALA A 49 7.76 19.94 27.79
CA ALA A 49 8.73 18.85 27.79
C ALA A 49 8.15 17.53 27.28
N ILE A 50 6.89 17.21 27.60
CA ILE A 50 6.26 15.93 27.26
C ILE A 50 5.69 15.91 25.84
N GLU A 51 5.12 17.02 25.35
CA GLU A 51 4.44 17.07 24.06
C GLU A 51 5.33 16.65 22.87
N PRO A 52 6.61 17.09 22.78
CA PRO A 52 7.51 16.64 21.72
C PRO A 52 7.79 15.14 21.78
N LEU A 53 7.89 14.55 22.97
CA LEU A 53 8.11 13.12 23.15
C LEU A 53 6.90 12.30 22.69
N ARG A 54 5.68 12.77 23.01
CA ARG A 54 4.44 12.16 22.52
C ARG A 54 4.37 12.21 21.00
N ALA A 55 4.64 13.37 20.41
CA ALA A 55 4.67 13.53 18.96
C ALA A 55 5.70 12.58 18.31
N ALA A 56 6.90 12.46 18.89
CA ALA A 56 7.93 11.55 18.42
C ALA A 56 7.50 10.07 18.51
N LEU A 57 6.84 9.66 19.60
CA LEU A 57 6.30 8.31 19.77
C LEU A 57 5.21 7.98 18.74
N THR A 58 4.24 8.88 18.54
CA THR A 58 3.19 8.70 17.53
C THR A 58 3.77 8.64 16.10
N ALA A 59 4.78 9.46 15.82
CA ALA A 59 5.49 9.41 14.55
C ALA A 59 6.25 8.08 14.37
N ALA A 60 6.92 7.59 15.43
CA ALA A 60 7.62 6.32 15.41
C ALA A 60 6.67 5.12 15.23
N GLU A 61 5.51 5.13 15.90
CA GLU A 61 4.47 4.13 15.72
C GLU A 61 3.96 4.11 14.28
N SER A 62 3.65 5.28 13.71
CA SER A 62 3.20 5.39 12.32
C SER A 62 4.27 4.91 11.34
N ALA A 63 5.54 5.25 11.59
CA ALA A 63 6.66 4.80 10.78
C ALA A 63 6.87 3.27 10.86
N LEU A 64 6.69 2.67 12.03
CA LEU A 64 6.78 1.22 12.22
C LEU A 64 5.65 0.48 11.49
N VAL A 65 4.42 0.98 11.61
CA VAL A 65 3.27 0.45 10.88
C VAL A 65 3.51 0.52 9.38
N ALA A 66 3.99 1.67 8.86
CA ALA A 66 4.30 1.81 7.45
C ALA A 66 5.46 0.90 6.99
N ALA A 67 6.52 0.75 7.79
CA ALA A 67 7.67 -0.09 7.47
C ALA A 67 7.36 -1.59 7.47
N THR A 68 6.35 -2.00 8.25
CA THR A 68 5.90 -3.40 8.33
C THR A 68 4.65 -3.68 7.50
N ALA A 69 4.08 -2.64 6.87
CA ALA A 69 2.95 -2.79 5.99
C ALA A 69 3.37 -3.66 4.80
N ILE A 70 2.71 -4.81 4.66
CA ILE A 70 2.84 -5.62 3.47
C ILE A 70 2.01 -4.95 2.37
N ASP A 71 2.70 -4.49 1.33
CA ASP A 71 2.05 -4.03 0.12
C ASP A 71 1.58 -5.24 -0.69
N ALA A 72 0.34 -5.65 -0.43
CA ALA A 72 -0.29 -6.77 -1.11
C ALA A 72 -0.37 -6.55 -2.64
N GLU A 73 -0.57 -5.30 -3.08
CA GLU A 73 -0.62 -4.95 -4.50
C GLU A 73 0.76 -5.11 -5.15
N ALA A 74 1.83 -4.71 -4.46
CA ALA A 74 3.20 -4.94 -4.93
C ALA A 74 3.61 -6.43 -4.92
N LEU A 75 3.06 -7.23 -4.01
CA LEU A 75 3.33 -8.67 -3.94
C LEU A 75 2.53 -9.50 -4.94
N GLN A 76 1.33 -9.04 -5.34
CA GLN A 76 0.47 -9.74 -6.28
C GLN A 76 1.18 -10.16 -7.58
N PRO A 77 1.92 -9.29 -8.31
CA PRO A 77 2.62 -9.70 -9.53
C PRO A 77 3.75 -10.72 -9.25
N LEU A 78 4.40 -10.64 -8.09
CA LEU A 78 5.46 -11.57 -7.71
C LEU A 78 4.90 -12.98 -7.43
N PHE A 79 3.76 -13.06 -6.73
CA PHE A 79 3.08 -14.34 -6.50
C PHE A 79 2.49 -14.90 -7.79
N ALA A 80 1.87 -14.06 -8.62
CA ALA A 80 1.35 -14.46 -9.93
C ALA A 80 2.45 -15.09 -10.80
N ASP A 81 3.61 -14.46 -10.87
CA ASP A 81 4.76 -14.97 -11.60
C ASP A 81 5.31 -16.28 -10.99
N LEU A 82 5.46 -16.36 -9.65
CA LEU A 82 5.89 -17.59 -8.99
C LEU A 82 4.93 -18.75 -9.26
N VAL A 83 3.62 -18.53 -9.09
CA VAL A 83 2.58 -19.54 -9.36
C VAL A 83 2.62 -19.95 -10.83
N THR A 84 2.78 -19.01 -11.75
CA THR A 84 2.89 -19.29 -13.19
C THR A 84 4.10 -20.18 -13.49
N ARG A 85 5.26 -19.88 -12.92
CA ARG A 85 6.49 -20.69 -13.11
C ARG A 85 6.33 -22.10 -12.55
N VAL A 86 5.76 -22.23 -11.35
CA VAL A 86 5.54 -23.54 -10.71
C VAL A 86 4.52 -24.35 -11.50
N ALA A 87 3.38 -23.75 -11.87
CA ALA A 87 2.35 -24.41 -12.67
C ALA A 87 2.91 -24.89 -14.01
N ARG A 88 3.71 -24.06 -14.70
CA ARG A 88 4.37 -24.46 -15.94
C ARG A 88 5.31 -25.65 -15.72
N ALA A 89 6.17 -25.60 -14.71
CA ALA A 89 7.11 -26.70 -14.43
C ALA A 89 6.39 -28.02 -14.11
N VAL A 90 5.28 -27.95 -13.37
CA VAL A 90 4.43 -29.13 -13.08
C VAL A 90 3.80 -29.65 -14.36
N VAL A 91 3.18 -28.80 -15.17
CA VAL A 91 2.56 -29.25 -16.42
C VAL A 91 3.59 -29.81 -17.40
N GLU A 92 4.76 -29.19 -17.56
CA GLU A 92 5.85 -29.74 -18.38
C GLU A 92 6.37 -31.10 -17.85
N ALA A 93 6.33 -31.33 -16.53
CA ALA A 93 6.67 -32.63 -15.96
C ALA A 93 5.58 -33.67 -16.25
N GLU A 94 4.32 -33.31 -16.03
CA GLU A 94 3.16 -34.17 -16.29
C GLU A 94 3.06 -34.56 -17.77
N LEU A 95 3.26 -33.61 -18.69
CA LEU A 95 3.23 -33.87 -20.13
C LEU A 95 4.30 -34.85 -20.57
N ARG A 96 5.48 -34.84 -19.93
CA ARG A 96 6.54 -35.84 -20.19
C ARG A 96 6.18 -37.23 -19.71
N THR A 97 5.29 -37.35 -18.73
CA THR A 97 4.90 -38.64 -18.12
C THR A 97 3.53 -39.14 -18.57
N SER A 98 2.68 -38.28 -19.14
CA SER A 98 1.30 -38.57 -19.51
C SER A 98 0.96 -38.05 -20.91
N PRO A 99 1.17 -38.87 -21.96
CA PRO A 99 0.76 -38.55 -23.34
C PRO A 99 -0.74 -38.23 -23.50
N GLU A 100 -1.59 -38.85 -22.66
CA GLU A 100 -3.06 -38.66 -22.62
C GLU A 100 -3.47 -37.20 -22.39
N ALA A 101 -2.61 -36.39 -21.74
CA ALA A 101 -2.87 -34.97 -21.54
C ALA A 101 -2.84 -34.19 -22.87
N ILE A 102 -1.91 -34.50 -23.76
CA ILE A 102 -1.79 -33.89 -25.09
C ILE A 102 -2.99 -34.30 -25.95
N GLU A 103 -3.37 -35.57 -25.91
CA GLU A 103 -4.54 -36.08 -26.64
C GLU A 103 -5.83 -35.35 -26.27
N ARG A 104 -6.06 -35.10 -24.96
CA ARG A 104 -7.22 -34.34 -24.49
C ARG A 104 -7.20 -32.89 -24.96
N LEU A 105 -6.03 -32.26 -25.01
CA LEU A 105 -5.88 -30.91 -25.54
C LEU A 105 -6.22 -30.85 -27.03
N VAL A 106 -5.72 -31.81 -27.81
CA VAL A 106 -6.01 -31.92 -29.24
C VAL A 106 -7.50 -32.18 -29.47
N ALA A 107 -8.11 -33.09 -28.73
CA ALA A 107 -9.54 -33.37 -28.81
C ALA A 107 -10.39 -32.13 -28.49
N ALA A 108 -10.02 -31.36 -27.47
CA ALA A 108 -10.70 -30.12 -27.12
C ALA A 108 -10.56 -29.04 -28.22
N ALA A 109 -9.38 -28.89 -28.81
CA ALA A 109 -9.14 -27.95 -29.91
C ALA A 109 -9.87 -28.34 -31.20
N LEU A 110 -10.01 -29.65 -31.47
CA LEU A 110 -10.83 -30.13 -32.59
C LEU A 110 -12.32 -29.94 -32.34
N ALA A 111 -12.78 -30.09 -31.10
CA ALA A 111 -14.17 -29.87 -30.73
C ALA A 111 -14.59 -28.39 -30.80
N SER A 112 -13.64 -27.45 -30.79
CA SER A 112 -13.93 -26.01 -30.89
C SER A 112 -14.03 -25.48 -32.32
N ILE A 113 -13.82 -26.33 -33.33
CA ILE A 113 -13.90 -25.95 -34.75
C ILE A 113 -14.91 -26.81 -35.50
N GLU A 114 -15.57 -26.21 -36.48
CA GLU A 114 -16.25 -26.98 -37.51
C GLU A 114 -15.18 -27.57 -38.44
N VAL A 115 -15.02 -28.89 -38.40
CA VAL A 115 -14.01 -29.60 -39.19
C VAL A 115 -14.45 -29.60 -40.65
N ASP A 116 -13.89 -28.69 -41.45
CA ASP A 116 -14.18 -28.51 -42.87
C ASP A 116 -13.05 -29.01 -43.79
N GLY A 117 -12.36 -30.07 -43.36
CA GLY A 117 -11.27 -30.71 -44.09
C GLY A 117 -10.47 -31.66 -43.21
N ALA A 118 -9.32 -32.13 -43.70
CA ALA A 118 -8.37 -32.90 -42.90
C ALA A 118 -7.55 -31.94 -42.02
N PRO A 119 -7.70 -31.96 -40.68
CA PRO A 119 -6.96 -31.06 -39.81
C PRO A 119 -5.48 -31.44 -39.75
N VAL A 120 -4.62 -30.42 -39.71
CA VAL A 120 -3.18 -30.56 -39.52
C VAL A 120 -2.84 -30.10 -38.10
N LEU A 121 -2.13 -30.96 -37.37
CA LEU A 121 -1.73 -30.72 -35.99
C LEU A 121 -0.28 -30.25 -35.95
N HIS A 122 -0.05 -29.05 -35.46
CA HIS A 122 1.28 -28.49 -35.22
C HIS A 122 1.65 -28.66 -33.74
N LEU A 123 2.82 -29.23 -33.47
CA LEU A 123 3.33 -29.51 -32.12
C LEU A 123 4.81 -29.19 -32.00
N SER A 124 5.28 -29.08 -30.75
CA SER A 124 6.72 -29.15 -30.47
C SER A 124 7.28 -30.55 -30.80
N ALA A 125 8.58 -30.64 -31.07
CA ALA A 125 9.23 -31.93 -31.34
C ALA A 125 9.13 -32.90 -30.15
N ALA A 126 9.11 -32.38 -28.92
CA ALA A 126 8.99 -33.19 -27.70
C ALA A 126 7.60 -33.83 -27.60
N ASP A 127 6.55 -33.07 -27.88
CA ASP A 127 5.16 -33.55 -27.80
C ASP A 127 4.83 -34.50 -28.95
N ALA A 128 5.32 -34.21 -30.15
CA ALA A 128 5.14 -35.07 -31.31
C ALA A 128 5.76 -36.47 -31.11
N ALA A 129 6.84 -36.58 -30.33
CA ALA A 129 7.47 -37.86 -30.01
C ALA A 129 6.66 -38.71 -29.02
N LEU A 130 5.74 -38.10 -28.28
CA LEU A 130 4.92 -38.76 -27.25
C LEU A 130 3.53 -39.15 -27.78
N LEU A 131 3.08 -38.56 -28.89
CA LEU A 131 1.72 -38.69 -29.38
C LEU A 131 1.58 -39.80 -30.44
N GLU A 132 0.67 -40.73 -30.21
CA GLU A 132 0.21 -41.68 -31.24
C GLU A 132 -1.10 -41.17 -31.86
N THR A 133 -1.04 -40.54 -33.04
CA THR A 133 -2.22 -39.96 -33.70
C THR A 133 -2.33 -40.35 -35.16
N GLN A 134 -3.57 -40.39 -35.67
CA GLN A 134 -3.87 -40.56 -37.09
C GLN A 134 -3.89 -39.24 -37.86
N LEU A 135 -3.74 -38.11 -37.15
CA LEU A 135 -3.69 -36.78 -37.75
C LEU A 135 -2.35 -36.54 -38.46
N ALA A 136 -2.37 -35.68 -39.48
CA ALA A 136 -1.13 -35.18 -40.06
C ALA A 136 -0.44 -34.25 -39.05
N VAL A 137 0.74 -34.65 -38.58
CA VAL A 137 1.53 -33.87 -37.60
C VAL A 137 2.63 -33.10 -38.30
N VAL A 138 2.75 -31.81 -37.99
CA VAL A 138 3.85 -30.92 -38.39
C VAL A 138 4.60 -30.48 -37.14
N ILE A 139 5.92 -30.60 -37.15
CA ILE A 139 6.76 -30.10 -36.06
C ILE A 139 6.95 -28.60 -36.25
N ASP A 140 6.49 -27.80 -35.30
CA ASP A 140 6.65 -26.35 -35.29
C ASP A 140 7.65 -25.96 -34.17
N PRO A 141 8.85 -25.43 -34.51
CA PRO A 141 9.85 -25.04 -33.53
C PRO A 141 9.48 -23.79 -32.73
N THR A 142 8.43 -23.07 -33.12
CA THR A 142 7.94 -21.88 -32.41
C THR A 142 6.99 -22.23 -31.26
N LEU A 143 6.49 -23.47 -31.20
CA LEU A 143 5.63 -23.96 -30.13
C LEU A 143 6.45 -24.50 -28.96
N ALA A 144 6.13 -24.04 -27.76
CA ALA A 144 6.65 -24.62 -26.53
C ALA A 144 6.03 -25.99 -26.25
N PRO A 145 6.68 -26.86 -25.45
CA PRO A 145 6.07 -28.09 -24.98
C PRO A 145 4.70 -27.83 -24.30
N GLY A 146 3.68 -28.57 -24.72
CA GLY A 146 2.29 -28.40 -24.26
C GLY A 146 1.47 -27.34 -25.02
N ASP A 147 2.08 -26.59 -25.93
CA ASP A 147 1.37 -25.71 -26.85
C ASP A 147 0.99 -26.49 -28.12
N ILE A 148 -0.25 -26.31 -28.57
CA ILE A 148 -0.76 -26.96 -29.78
C ILE A 148 -1.33 -25.92 -30.73
N ARG A 149 -1.20 -26.17 -32.03
CA ARG A 149 -1.95 -25.44 -33.06
C ARG A 149 -2.61 -26.41 -34.02
N VAL A 150 -3.92 -26.32 -34.15
CA VAL A 150 -4.71 -27.08 -35.11
C VAL A 150 -5.09 -26.17 -36.26
N GLU A 151 -4.78 -26.60 -37.47
CA GLU A 151 -5.06 -25.86 -38.69
C GLU A 151 -6.00 -26.66 -39.60
N THR A 152 -7.01 -25.99 -40.12
CA THR A 152 -7.96 -26.49 -41.13
C THR A 152 -8.01 -25.48 -42.28
N PRO A 153 -8.64 -25.80 -43.43
CA PRO A 153 -8.72 -24.87 -44.56
C PRO A 153 -9.30 -23.49 -44.22
N ARG A 154 -10.17 -23.39 -43.20
CA ARG A 154 -10.80 -22.11 -42.82
C ARG A 154 -10.54 -21.66 -41.38
N HIS A 155 -9.97 -22.50 -40.53
CA HIS A 155 -9.78 -22.17 -39.10
C HIS A 155 -8.38 -22.51 -38.62
N VAL A 156 -7.84 -21.64 -37.77
CA VAL A 156 -6.62 -21.88 -37.01
C VAL A 156 -6.97 -21.72 -35.54
N VAL A 157 -6.76 -22.77 -34.75
CA VAL A 157 -6.90 -22.75 -33.30
C VAL A 157 -5.54 -22.99 -32.69
N ALA A 158 -5.08 -22.02 -31.89
CA ALA A 158 -3.89 -22.17 -31.07
C ALA A 158 -4.31 -22.26 -29.60
N ALA A 159 -3.82 -23.27 -28.90
CA ALA A 159 -3.96 -23.39 -27.46
C ALA A 159 -2.55 -23.35 -26.85
N SER A 160 -2.26 -22.25 -26.17
CA SER A 160 -1.02 -22.10 -25.42
C SER A 160 -1.27 -22.34 -23.93
N LEU A 161 -0.42 -23.16 -23.33
CA LEU A 161 -0.39 -23.36 -21.88
C LEU A 161 -0.11 -22.05 -21.16
N THR A 162 0.81 -21.23 -21.70
CA THR A 162 1.15 -19.92 -21.12
C THR A 162 -0.04 -18.98 -21.12
N ALA A 163 -0.79 -18.92 -22.23
CA ALA A 163 -2.00 -18.09 -22.31
C ALA A 163 -3.06 -18.55 -21.30
N ARG A 164 -3.31 -19.87 -21.21
CA ARG A 164 -4.29 -20.44 -20.26
C ARG A 164 -3.90 -20.21 -18.80
N LEU A 165 -2.63 -20.37 -18.45
CA LEU A 165 -2.14 -20.06 -17.10
C LEU A 165 -2.28 -18.57 -16.80
N GLY A 166 -2.01 -17.70 -17.79
CA GLY A 166 -2.21 -16.26 -17.67
C GLY A 166 -3.67 -15.89 -17.41
N GLU A 167 -4.63 -16.51 -18.11
CA GLU A 167 -6.06 -16.31 -17.88
C GLU A 167 -6.50 -16.76 -16.47
N ILE A 168 -6.04 -17.93 -16.02
CA ILE A 168 -6.37 -18.45 -14.68
C ILE A 168 -5.78 -17.53 -13.61
N VAL A 169 -4.51 -17.18 -13.71
CA VAL A 169 -3.83 -16.32 -12.74
C VAL A 169 -4.39 -14.89 -12.76
N GLY A 170 -4.76 -14.38 -13.93
CA GLY A 170 -5.40 -13.06 -14.07
C GLY A 170 -6.85 -13.01 -13.57
N SER A 171 -7.47 -14.16 -13.29
CA SER A 171 -8.80 -14.26 -12.70
C SER A 171 -8.81 -14.38 -11.17
N LEU A 172 -7.62 -14.45 -10.54
CA LEU A 172 -7.41 -14.48 -9.08
C LEU A 172 -7.34 -13.06 -8.50
#